data_AF-A0A1I6WEE4-F1
#
_entry.id   AF-A0A1I6WEE4-F1
#
_cell.length_a   1.000
_cell.length_b   1.000
_cell.length_c   1.000
_cell.angle_alpha   90.00
_cell.angle_beta   90.00
_cell.angle_gamma   90.00
#
_symmetry.space_group_name_H-M   'P 1'
#
loop_
_entity.id
_entity.type
_entity.pdbx_description
1 polymer ?
#
loop_
_entity_poly.entity_id
_entity_poly.type
_entity_poly.pdbx_seq_one_letter_code
_entity_poly.pdbx_strand_id
1 'polypeptide(L)'
;MQQKDWLSAEEVAKEIKVSAMTITRNCQTYSSLFKFQQGEKNKYLIHQECIPVFQFIAKMRNKRNLQTKQIIELLNKEGFPEYIDIESIQTTKQQSEQIQVGQGVIAVQELDRIVAERVSEQLKNIKKI
;
A
#
# COMPACT_ATOMS: atom_id res chain seq x y z
N MET A 1 -13.24 -23.16 -12.12
CA MET A 1 -12.33 -23.28 -10.97
C MET A 1 -12.57 -22.06 -10.09
N GLN A 2 -12.90 -22.23 -8.81
CA GLN A 2 -12.92 -21.09 -7.89
C GLN A 2 -11.48 -20.60 -7.74
N GLN A 3 -11.21 -19.34 -8.10
CA GLN A 3 -9.94 -18.73 -7.77
C GLN A 3 -9.89 -18.58 -6.26
N LYS A 4 -8.83 -19.09 -5.66
CA LYS A 4 -8.62 -18.97 -4.22
C LYS A 4 -8.00 -17.59 -4.00
N ASP A 5 -8.73 -16.70 -3.33
CA ASP A 5 -8.29 -15.31 -3.12
C ASP A 5 -6.97 -15.21 -2.33
N TRP A 6 -6.65 -16.24 -1.56
CA TRP A 6 -5.44 -16.32 -0.73
C TRP A 6 -4.55 -17.50 -1.13
N LEU A 7 -3.30 -17.20 -1.44
CA LEU A 7 -2.31 -18.16 -1.94
C LEU A 7 -1.16 -18.31 -0.94
N SER A 8 -0.61 -19.51 -0.82
CA SER A 8 0.62 -19.72 -0.07
C SER A 8 1.83 -19.08 -0.79
N ALA A 9 2.91 -18.84 -0.06
CA ALA A 9 4.16 -18.38 -0.66
C ALA A 9 4.67 -19.32 -1.78
N GLU A 10 4.48 -20.63 -1.64
CA GLU A 10 4.84 -21.62 -2.66
C GLU A 10 3.95 -21.54 -3.90
N GLU A 11 2.66 -21.29 -3.74
CA GLU A 11 1.71 -21.10 -4.85
C GLU A 11 2.12 -19.86 -5.66
N VAL A 12 2.33 -18.72 -5.01
CA VAL A 12 2.80 -17.48 -5.65
C VAL A 12 4.17 -17.67 -6.31
N ALA A 13 5.09 -18.35 -5.62
CA ALA A 13 6.44 -18.62 -6.12
C ALA A 13 6.43 -19.43 -7.43
N LYS A 14 5.58 -20.46 -7.52
CA LYS A 14 5.40 -21.25 -8.75
C LYS A 14 4.87 -20.40 -9.89
N GLU A 15 3.90 -19.54 -9.62
CA GLU A 15 3.29 -18.68 -10.63
C GLU A 15 4.28 -17.68 -11.23
N ILE A 16 5.07 -17.01 -10.38
CA ILE A 16 6.00 -15.99 -10.84
C ILE A 16 7.41 -16.53 -11.13
N LYS A 17 7.64 -17.83 -10.96
CA LYS A 17 8.91 -18.54 -11.20
C LYS A 17 10.07 -18.02 -10.36
N VAL A 18 9.85 -17.85 -9.05
CA VAL A 18 10.92 -17.54 -8.06
C VAL A 18 10.88 -18.54 -6.89
N SER A 19 11.79 -18.42 -5.93
CA SER A 19 11.73 -19.24 -4.71
C SER A 19 10.69 -18.71 -3.71
N ALA A 20 10.06 -19.60 -2.94
CA ALA A 20 9.17 -19.21 -1.83
C ALA A 20 9.87 -18.27 -0.83
N MET A 21 11.17 -18.49 -0.58
CA MET A 21 12.00 -17.58 0.24
C MET A 21 12.12 -16.17 -0.35
N THR A 22 12.09 -16.02 -1.67
CA THR A 22 12.06 -14.69 -2.32
C THR A 22 10.71 -14.01 -2.08
N ILE A 23 9.62 -14.75 -2.15
CA ILE A 23 8.27 -14.24 -1.87
C ILE A 23 8.19 -13.74 -0.43
N THR A 24 8.59 -14.56 0.54
CA THR A 24 8.54 -14.18 1.96
C THR A 24 9.43 -12.98 2.27
N ARG A 25 10.65 -12.94 1.73
CA ARG A 25 11.53 -11.77 1.86
C ARG A 25 10.91 -10.51 1.25
N ASN A 26 10.25 -10.63 0.10
CA ASN A 26 9.57 -9.50 -0.53
C ASN A 26 8.38 -9.02 0.32
N CYS A 27 7.59 -9.93 0.91
CA CYS A 27 6.51 -9.57 1.85
C CYS A 27 7.06 -8.73 3.02
N GLN A 28 8.22 -9.10 3.55
CA GLN A 28 8.87 -8.34 4.64
C GLN A 28 9.48 -7.01 4.19
N THR A 29 10.08 -6.99 2.99
CA THR A 29 10.82 -5.81 2.48
C THR A 29 9.88 -4.71 1.98
N TYR A 30 8.74 -5.10 1.40
CA TYR A 30 7.76 -4.21 0.80
C TYR A 30 6.40 -4.40 1.50
N SER A 31 6.41 -4.54 2.82
CA SER A 31 5.22 -4.94 3.60
C SER A 31 4.03 -4.01 3.39
N SER A 32 4.28 -2.70 3.25
CA SER A 32 3.23 -1.72 2.95
C SER A 32 2.63 -1.84 1.55
N LEU A 33 3.16 -2.67 0.67
CA LEU A 33 2.66 -2.84 -0.71
C LEU A 33 1.98 -4.20 -0.92
N PHE A 34 1.85 -5.00 0.14
CA PHE A 34 1.29 -6.34 0.06
C PHE A 34 0.21 -6.57 1.10
N LYS A 35 -0.90 -7.17 0.67
CA LYS A 35 -1.91 -7.75 1.54
C LYS A 35 -1.54 -9.20 1.82
N PHE A 36 -0.94 -9.44 2.98
CA PHE A 36 -0.55 -10.79 3.42
C PHE A 36 -0.83 -11.01 4.91
N GLN A 37 -0.97 -12.28 5.30
CA GLN A 37 -1.04 -12.72 6.69
C GLN A 37 0.15 -13.66 6.96
N GLN A 38 0.81 -13.44 8.09
CA GLN A 38 1.89 -14.32 8.55
C GLN A 38 1.35 -15.24 9.66
N GLY A 39 1.33 -16.55 9.39
CA GLY A 39 1.08 -17.58 10.39
C GLY A 39 2.36 -18.07 11.06
N GLU A 40 2.28 -19.22 11.73
CA GLU A 40 3.45 -19.84 12.38
C GLU A 40 4.56 -20.22 11.37
N LYS A 41 5.82 -20.07 11.79
CA LYS A 41 7.01 -20.60 11.08
C LYS A 41 7.04 -20.30 9.58
N ASN A 42 7.11 -19.02 9.21
CA ASN A 42 7.24 -18.57 7.81
C ASN A 42 6.11 -19.03 6.86
N LYS A 43 4.92 -19.35 7.40
CA LYS A 43 3.73 -19.58 6.59
C LYS A 43 3.12 -18.23 6.24
N TYR A 44 3.11 -17.89 4.96
CA TYR A 44 2.49 -16.66 4.45
C TYR A 44 1.25 -17.03 3.63
N LEU A 45 0.16 -16.31 3.88
CA LEU A 45 -1.01 -16.26 3.01
C LEU A 45 -1.04 -14.90 2.33
N ILE A 46 -1.07 -14.89 1.01
CA ILE A 46 -0.89 -13.71 0.18
C ILE A 46 -2.13 -13.54 -0.68
N HIS A 47 -2.71 -12.34 -0.69
CA HIS A 47 -3.86 -12.08 -1.53
C HIS A 47 -3.45 -12.09 -3.01
N GLN A 48 -4.26 -12.71 -3.87
CA GLN A 48 -3.97 -12.88 -5.31
C GLN A 48 -3.68 -11.54 -6.03
N GLU A 49 -4.29 -10.44 -5.58
CA GLU A 49 -4.06 -9.09 -6.12
C GLU A 49 -2.59 -8.62 -6.02
N CYS A 50 -1.78 -9.26 -5.17
CA CYS A 50 -0.37 -8.94 -5.00
C CYS A 50 0.53 -9.52 -6.10
N ILE A 51 0.04 -10.46 -6.91
CA ILE A 51 0.84 -11.15 -7.93
C ILE A 51 1.48 -10.18 -8.94
N PRO A 52 0.76 -9.17 -9.49
CA PRO A 52 1.37 -8.20 -10.40
C PRO A 52 2.51 -7.41 -9.75
N VAL A 53 2.39 -7.09 -8.45
CA VAL A 53 3.45 -6.40 -7.69
C VAL A 53 4.70 -7.29 -7.58
N PHE A 54 4.53 -8.58 -7.26
CA PHE A 54 5.66 -9.52 -7.25
C PHE A 54 6.32 -9.68 -8.62
N GLN A 55 5.52 -9.77 -9.70
CA GLN A 55 6.04 -9.85 -11.07
C GLN A 55 6.83 -8.59 -11.43
N PHE A 56 6.34 -7.40 -11.02
CA PHE A 56 7.03 -6.14 -11.21
C PHE A 56 8.37 -6.11 -10.48
N ILE A 57 8.40 -6.47 -9.19
CA ILE A 57 9.63 -6.52 -8.40
C ILE A 57 10.63 -7.50 -9.01
N ALA A 58 10.17 -8.70 -9.40
CA ALA A 58 11.03 -9.70 -10.05
C ALA A 58 11.62 -9.17 -11.36
N LYS A 59 10.82 -8.47 -12.19
CA LYS A 59 11.28 -7.83 -13.42
C LYS A 59 12.32 -6.75 -13.14
N MET A 60 12.07 -5.85 -12.18
CA MET A 60 12.98 -4.74 -11.87
C MET A 60 14.30 -5.23 -11.26
N ARG A 61 14.24 -6.24 -10.40
CA ARG A 61 15.44 -6.82 -9.79
C ARG A 61 16.26 -7.64 -10.77
N ASN A 62 15.62 -8.56 -11.49
CA ASN A 62 16.35 -9.52 -12.33
C ASN A 62 16.73 -8.96 -13.71
N LYS A 63 15.90 -8.09 -14.31
CA LYS A 63 16.19 -7.54 -15.65
C LYS A 63 16.89 -6.19 -15.63
N ARG A 64 16.67 -5.38 -14.59
CA ARG A 64 17.23 -4.03 -14.50
C ARG A 64 18.24 -3.84 -13.37
N ASN A 65 18.48 -4.88 -12.57
CA ASN A 65 19.42 -4.86 -11.44
C ASN A 65 19.20 -3.69 -10.47
N LEU A 66 17.93 -3.30 -10.27
CA LEU A 66 17.60 -2.16 -9.42
C LEU A 66 17.70 -2.51 -7.95
N GLN A 67 18.14 -1.54 -7.15
CA GLN A 67 18.16 -1.65 -5.70
C GLN A 67 16.76 -1.45 -5.11
N THR A 68 16.53 -1.98 -3.92
CA THR A 68 15.24 -1.91 -3.21
C THR A 68 14.63 -0.50 -3.19
N LYS A 69 15.43 0.54 -2.88
CA LYS A 69 14.94 1.94 -2.84
C LYS A 69 14.38 2.40 -4.18
N GLN A 70 15.07 2.08 -5.28
CA GLN A 70 14.64 2.45 -6.63
C GLN A 70 13.37 1.69 -7.02
N ILE A 71 13.22 0.44 -6.57
CA ILE A 71 12.02 -0.36 -6.81
C ILE A 71 10.82 0.23 -6.06
N ILE A 72 10.99 0.67 -4.81
CA ILE A 72 9.93 1.35 -4.03
C ILE A 72 9.49 2.63 -4.74
N GLU A 73 10.43 3.48 -5.15
CA GLU A 73 10.09 4.72 -5.88
C GLU A 73 9.30 4.45 -7.16
N LEU A 74 9.64 3.38 -7.89
CA LEU A 74 8.90 2.99 -9.09
C LEU A 74 7.52 2.44 -8.75
N LEU A 75 7.37 1.62 -7.71
CA LEU A 75 6.08 1.09 -7.28
C LEU A 75 5.11 2.23 -6.90
N ASN A 76 5.62 3.25 -6.21
CA ASN A 76 4.82 4.42 -5.82
C ASN A 76 4.44 5.29 -7.02
N LYS A 77 5.32 5.40 -8.03
CA LYS A 77 5.04 6.13 -9.28
C LYS A 77 4.02 5.41 -10.18
N GLU A 78 4.04 4.08 -10.20
CA GLU A 78 3.10 3.27 -10.98
C GLU A 78 1.70 3.22 -10.34
N GLY A 79 1.54 3.76 -9.12
CA GLY A 79 0.25 3.88 -8.45
C GLY A 79 -0.25 2.59 -7.80
N PHE A 80 0.66 1.67 -7.43
CA PHE A 80 0.27 0.51 -6.64
C PHE A 80 -0.25 0.95 -5.26
N PRO A 81 -1.39 0.43 -4.81
CA PRO A 81 -1.97 0.82 -3.52
C PRO A 81 -1.07 0.37 -2.37
N GLU A 82 -0.79 1.29 -1.45
CA GLU A 82 -0.16 0.96 -0.17
C GLU A 82 -1.23 0.44 0.81
N TYR A 83 -1.00 -0.75 1.38
CA TYR A 83 -1.77 -1.31 2.48
C TYR A 83 -1.16 -0.79 3.79
N ILE A 84 -1.88 0.11 4.46
CA ILE A 84 -1.53 0.58 5.79
C ILE A 84 -2.04 -0.45 6.80
N ASP A 85 -1.13 -1.04 7.58
CA ASP A 85 -1.49 -1.89 8.71
C ASP A 85 -2.03 -1.02 9.86
N ILE A 86 -3.35 -1.07 10.06
CA ILE A 86 -4.07 -0.23 11.03
C ILE A 86 -3.88 -0.78 12.46
N GLU A 87 -3.33 -1.99 12.65
CA GLU A 87 -3.14 -2.57 13.99
C GLU A 87 -2.03 -1.90 14.83
N SER A 88 -1.17 -1.06 14.21
CA SER A 88 -0.08 -0.35 14.90
C SER A 88 -0.51 1.02 15.49
N ILE A 89 -1.72 1.50 15.23
CA ILE A 89 -2.16 2.86 15.64
C ILE A 89 -2.44 2.97 17.16
N GLN A 90 -2.22 1.92 17.95
CA GLN A 90 -2.45 1.97 19.40
C GLN A 90 -1.25 2.44 20.25
N THR A 91 -0.09 2.80 19.69
CA THR A 91 1.06 3.21 20.51
C THR A 91 1.84 4.45 20.04
N THR A 92 1.17 5.44 19.48
CA THR A 92 1.67 6.84 19.54
C THR A 92 0.50 7.81 19.46
N LYS A 93 -0.14 8.05 20.61
CA LYS A 93 -0.73 9.37 20.85
C LYS A 93 0.38 10.40 20.62
N GLN A 94 0.12 11.36 19.72
CA GLN A 94 1.02 12.43 19.26
C GLN A 94 1.95 12.10 18.10
N GLN A 95 1.38 11.84 16.93
CA GLN A 95 1.90 12.51 15.73
C GLN A 95 0.72 12.86 14.84
N SER A 96 0.54 14.17 14.62
CA SER A 96 -0.55 14.72 13.83
C SER A 96 -0.64 13.98 12.50
N GLU A 97 -1.81 13.44 12.19
CA GLU A 97 -2.16 13.00 10.85
C GLU A 97 -1.88 14.18 9.90
N GLN A 98 -0.87 14.03 9.05
CA GLN A 98 -0.57 14.95 7.97
C GLN A 98 -0.94 14.23 6.68
N ILE A 99 -2.07 14.61 6.10
CA ILE A 99 -2.53 14.09 4.82
C ILE A 99 -1.81 14.92 3.74
N GLN A 100 -1.00 14.27 2.91
CA GLN A 100 -0.45 14.90 1.71
C GLN A 100 -1.51 14.93 0.61
N VAL A 101 -2.27 16.03 0.57
CA VAL A 101 -2.98 16.45 -0.64
C VAL A 101 -2.02 17.37 -1.43
N GLY A 102 -2.00 17.24 -2.75
CA GLY A 102 -1.02 17.87 -3.64
C GLY A 102 -0.61 19.29 -3.26
N GLN A 103 0.71 19.50 -3.19
CA GLN A 103 1.38 20.79 -2.93
C GLN A 103 0.90 21.53 -1.67
N GLY A 104 1.21 20.97 -0.50
CA GLY A 104 1.19 21.69 0.78
C GLY A 104 0.89 20.76 1.95
N VAL A 105 1.74 20.77 2.99
CA VAL A 105 1.49 20.02 4.23
C VAL A 105 0.46 20.80 5.03
N ILE A 106 -0.76 20.28 5.16
CA ILE A 106 -1.83 20.88 5.97
C ILE A 106 -2.27 19.85 7.01
N ALA A 107 -2.35 20.26 8.28
CA ALA A 107 -2.84 19.41 9.37
C ALA A 107 -4.32 19.07 9.14
N VAL A 108 -4.76 17.84 9.47
CA VAL A 108 -6.15 17.37 9.26
C VAL A 108 -7.20 18.32 9.84
N GLN A 109 -6.90 18.94 10.99
CA GLN A 109 -7.79 19.91 11.64
C GLN A 109 -8.04 21.17 10.78
N GLU A 110 -7.07 21.55 9.95
CA GLU A 110 -7.15 22.71 9.07
C GLU A 110 -7.87 22.34 7.75
N LEU A 111 -7.78 21.08 7.30
CA LEU A 111 -8.56 20.57 6.17
C LEU A 111 -10.06 20.53 6.49
N ASP A 112 -10.45 20.05 7.67
CA ASP A 112 -11.86 20.03 8.10
C ASP A 112 -12.43 21.44 8.15
N ARG A 113 -11.63 22.42 8.58
CA ARG A 113 -12.01 23.84 8.55
C ARG A 113 -12.17 24.36 7.13
N ILE A 114 -11.24 24.07 6.21
CA ILE A 114 -11.33 24.48 4.80
C ILE A 114 -12.57 23.87 4.12
N VAL A 115 -12.84 22.59 4.37
CA VAL A 115 -14.03 21.89 3.82
C VAL A 115 -15.30 22.51 4.40
N ALA A 116 -15.36 22.74 5.71
CA ALA A 116 -16.52 23.36 6.36
C ALA A 116 -16.78 24.80 5.89
N GLU A 117 -15.72 25.61 5.72
CA GLU A 117 -15.82 26.96 5.18
C GLU A 117 -16.29 26.94 3.72
N ARG A 118 -15.75 26.05 2.87
CA ARG A 118 -16.14 25.94 1.46
C ARG A 118 -17.57 25.45 1.28
N VAL A 119 -17.99 24.46 2.07
CA VAL A 119 -19.39 23.97 2.06
C VAL A 119 -20.35 25.06 2.54
N SER A 120 -19.96 25.83 3.56
CA SER A 120 -20.76 26.95 4.06
C SER A 120 -20.89 28.10 3.05
N GLU A 121 -19.81 28.44 2.35
CA GLU A 121 -19.81 29.42 1.25
C GLU A 121 -20.73 28.98 0.10
N GLN A 122 -20.68 27.70 -0.31
CA GLN A 122 -21.56 27.19 -1.36
C GLN A 122 -23.04 27.15 -0.93
N LEU A 123 -23.32 26.83 0.33
CA LEU A 123 -24.69 26.85 0.86
C LEU A 123 -25.27 28.27 0.97
N LYS A 124 -24.44 29.29 1.20
CA LYS A 124 -24.88 30.70 1.18
C LYS A 124 -25.27 31.15 -0.22
N ASN A 125 -24.59 30.69 -1.27
CA ASN A 125 -24.93 31.01 -2.65
C ASN A 125 -26.21 30.30 -3.14
N ILE A 126 -26.58 29.15 -2.56
CA ILE A 126 -27.83 28.45 -2.90
C ILE A 126 -29.07 29.11 -2.28
N LYS A 127 -28.93 29.89 -1.20
CA LYS A 127 -30.05 30.57 -0.52
C LYS A 127 -30.40 31.97 -1.08
N LYS A 128 -29.83 32.37 -2.21
CA LYS A 128 -30.03 33.71 -2.81
C LYS A 128 -30.79 33.69 -4.14
N ILE A 129 -31.66 32.70 -4.33
CA ILE A 129 -32.68 32.66 -5.40
C ILE A 129 -34.06 32.58 -4.76
#